data_AF-A0A4R6NYL4-F1
#
_entry.id   AF-A0A4R6NYL4-F1
#
_cell.length_a   1.000
_cell.length_b   1.000
_cell.length_c   1.000
_cell.angle_alpha   90.00
_cell.angle_beta   90.00
_cell.angle_gamma   90.00
#
_symmetry.space_group_name_H-M   'P 1'
#
loop_
_entity.id
_entity.type
_entity.pdbx_description
1 polymer ?
#
loop_
_entity_poly.entity_id
_entity_poly.type
_entity_poly.pdbx_seq_one_letter_code
_entity_poly.pdbx_strand_id
1 'polypeptide(L)'
;MDWRLASTTGLDPDRLYAVRGGWARPSPVACPAGHPLGPGQVLVGTLACLATPDGLHRTWACRSCDTVIYWPPITDKCDHNRTAWS
;
A
#
# COMPACT_ATOMS: atom_id res chain seq x y z
N MET A 1 9.36 -0.82 16.37
CA MET A 1 8.93 0.38 15.62
C MET A 1 7.70 -0.01 14.79
N ASP A 2 6.50 0.34 15.25
CA ASP A 2 5.24 0.19 14.52
C ASP A 2 5.24 1.16 13.32
N TRP A 3 5.79 0.74 12.18
CA TRP A 3 5.48 1.43 10.93
C TRP A 3 4.04 1.07 10.58
N ARG A 4 3.09 1.87 11.05
CA ARG A 4 1.72 1.84 10.50
C ARG A 4 1.74 2.61 9.20
N LEU A 5 0.85 2.31 8.25
CA LEU A 5 0.56 3.27 7.20
C LEU A 5 0.31 4.61 7.91
N ALA A 6 1.24 5.55 7.76
CA ALA A 6 1.01 6.94 8.11
C ALA A 6 0.02 7.46 7.07
N SER A 7 -1.22 6.95 7.15
CA SER A 7 -2.33 7.33 6.31
C SER A 7 -2.42 8.85 6.28
N THR A 8 -3.07 9.40 5.26
CA THR A 8 -3.83 10.64 5.39
C THR A 8 -4.28 10.78 6.85
N THR A 9 -3.65 11.69 7.60
CA THR A 9 -3.43 11.55 9.05
C THR A 9 -4.70 11.19 9.82
N GLY A 10 -4.73 10.00 10.44
CA GLY A 10 -5.82 9.57 11.34
C GLY A 10 -6.87 8.63 10.75
N LEU A 11 -6.69 8.15 9.52
CA LEU A 11 -7.63 7.18 8.91
C LEU A 11 -7.19 5.73 9.14
N ASP A 12 -8.17 4.86 9.40
CA ASP A 12 -8.00 3.40 9.45
C ASP A 12 -7.61 2.87 8.05
N PRO A 13 -6.41 2.28 7.89
CA PRO A 13 -5.92 1.84 6.58
C PRO A 13 -6.74 0.70 5.95
N ASP A 14 -7.56 -0.01 6.73
CA ASP A 14 -8.44 -1.06 6.24
C ASP A 14 -9.82 -0.54 5.79
N ARG A 15 -10.11 0.75 6.02
CA ARG A 15 -11.38 1.37 5.66
C ARG A 15 -11.25 2.36 4.53
N LEU A 16 -12.23 2.32 3.63
CA LEU A 16 -12.43 3.37 2.65
C LEU A 16 -12.90 4.64 3.34
N TYR A 17 -12.47 5.79 2.83
CA TYR A 17 -12.97 7.09 3.25
C TYR A 17 -13.57 7.84 2.06
N ALA A 18 -14.56 8.67 2.34
CA ALA A 18 -15.27 9.43 1.32
C ALA A 18 -14.37 10.53 0.76
N VAL A 19 -14.36 10.65 -0.57
CA VAL A 19 -13.72 11.73 -1.30
C VAL A 19 -14.72 12.30 -2.31
N ARG A 20 -14.45 13.50 -2.83
CA ARG A 20 -15.27 14.06 -3.90
C ARG A 20 -15.21 13.10 -5.10
N GLY A 21 -16.37 12.53 -5.46
CA GLY A 21 -16.47 11.60 -6.59
C GLY A 21 -16.30 10.13 -6.24
N GLY A 22 -16.25 9.74 -4.96
CA GLY A 22 -16.32 8.32 -4.58
C GLY A 22 -15.60 7.99 -3.27
N TRP A 23 -14.83 6.91 -3.31
CA TRP A 23 -14.16 6.33 -2.15
C TRP A 23 -12.68 6.13 -2.44
N ALA A 24 -11.85 6.40 -1.44
CA ALA A 24 -10.41 6.20 -1.52
C ALA A 24 -9.92 5.29 -0.39
N ARG A 25 -8.83 4.56 -0.66
CA ARG A 25 -8.03 3.89 0.37
C ARG A 25 -7.01 4.86 0.94
N PRO A 26 -6.74 4.83 2.26
CA PRO A 26 -5.65 5.60 2.83
C PRO A 26 -4.29 5.23 2.22
N SER A 27 -3.40 6.20 2.12
CA SER A 27 -2.04 6.03 1.60
C SER A 27 -1.00 6.62 2.56
N PRO A 28 0.22 6.05 2.64
CA PRO A 28 1.29 6.61 3.45
C PRO A 28 1.71 8.00 2.93
N VAL A 29 1.94 8.95 3.84
CA VAL A 29 2.46 10.29 3.50
C VAL A 29 3.99 10.35 3.47
N ALA A 30 4.66 9.37 4.07
CA ALA A 30 6.11 9.25 4.10
C ALA A 30 6.55 7.79 4.05
N CYS A 31 7.76 7.52 3.54
CA CYS A 31 8.37 6.21 3.60
C CYS A 31 8.99 5.94 4.99
N PRO A 32 9.38 4.69 5.32
CA PRO A 32 10.03 4.36 6.59
C PRO A 32 11.32 5.16 6.87
N ALA A 33 12.00 5.65 5.83
CA ALA A 33 13.17 6.52 5.95
C ALA A 33 12.82 8.02 6.11
N GLY A 34 11.53 8.37 6.15
CA GLY A 34 11.06 9.75 6.36
C GLY A 34 10.90 10.60 5.10
N HIS A 35 11.18 10.08 3.90
CA HIS A 35 10.97 10.82 2.65
C HIS A 35 9.47 11.00 2.36
N PRO A 36 9.03 12.18 1.90
CA PRO A 36 7.63 12.42 1.55
C PRO A 36 7.18 11.59 0.34
N LEU A 37 5.95 11.10 0.38
CA LEU A 37 5.31 10.31 -0.68
C LEU A 37 4.17 11.10 -1.35
N GLY A 38 4.51 12.26 -1.90
CA GLY A 38 3.59 13.11 -2.67
C GLY A 38 3.59 12.85 -4.18
N PRO A 39 2.88 13.70 -4.95
CA PRO A 39 2.88 13.65 -6.41
C PRO A 39 4.29 13.67 -6.98
N GLY A 40 4.61 12.73 -7.86
CA GLY A 40 5.94 12.60 -8.47
C GLY A 40 7.04 12.07 -7.55
N GLN A 41 6.75 11.75 -6.28
CA GLN A 41 7.72 11.24 -5.30
C GLN A 41 7.51 9.76 -4.95
N VAL A 42 6.38 9.20 -5.35
CA VAL A 42 5.99 7.81 -5.08
C VAL A 42 5.53 7.12 -6.37
N LEU A 43 5.93 5.87 -6.55
CA LEU A 43 5.31 4.97 -7.52
C LEU A 43 4.27 4.13 -6.79
N VAL A 44 3.01 4.24 -7.22
CA VAL A 44 1.90 3.45 -6.68
C VAL A 44 1.68 2.26 -7.60
N GLY A 45 1.65 1.05 -7.03
CA GLY A 45 1.45 -0.18 -7.78
C GLY A 45 0.60 -1.19 -7.02
N THR A 46 0.51 -2.38 -7.60
CA THR A 46 -0.24 -3.50 -7.05
C THR A 46 0.57 -4.79 -7.24
N LEU A 47 0.59 -5.64 -6.22
CA LEU A 47 1.10 -7.01 -6.28
C LEU A 47 -0.08 -7.97 -6.03
N ALA A 48 -0.38 -8.86 -6.96
CA ALA A 48 -1.45 -9.84 -6.78
C ALA A 48 -1.13 -10.80 -5.62
N CYS A 49 -2.11 -11.07 -4.76
CA CYS A 49 -1.96 -11.99 -3.64
C CYS A 49 -3.28 -12.65 -3.23
N LEU A 50 -3.40 -13.96 -3.46
CA LEU A 50 -4.62 -14.72 -3.19
C LEU A 50 -4.94 -14.84 -1.68
N ALA A 51 -3.94 -14.64 -0.82
CA ALA A 51 -4.09 -14.70 0.62
C ALA A 51 -4.65 -13.41 1.25
N THR A 52 -4.77 -12.32 0.47
CA THR A 52 -5.35 -11.06 0.97
C THR A 52 -6.85 -10.99 0.69
N PRO A 53 -7.64 -10.29 1.54
CA PRO A 53 -9.08 -10.17 1.35
C PRO A 53 -9.49 -9.62 -0.03
N ASP A 54 -8.68 -8.75 -0.62
CA ASP A 54 -8.95 -8.12 -1.91
C ASP A 54 -8.18 -8.74 -3.09
N GLY A 55 -7.45 -9.84 -2.86
CA GLY A 55 -6.63 -10.48 -3.89
C GLY A 55 -5.36 -9.70 -4.29
N LEU A 56 -4.98 -8.66 -3.54
CA LEU A 56 -3.82 -7.82 -3.82
C LEU A 56 -3.18 -7.16 -2.59
N HIS A 57 -1.89 -6.85 -2.71
CA HIS A 57 -1.21 -5.82 -1.94
C HIS A 57 -1.10 -4.55 -2.79
N ARG A 58 -1.51 -3.41 -2.25
CA ARG A 58 -1.14 -2.10 -2.77
C ARG A 58 0.31 -1.80 -2.38
N THR A 59 1.05 -1.16 -3.29
CA THR A 59 2.45 -0.79 -3.07
C THR A 59 2.69 0.69 -3.23
N TRP A 60 3.62 1.22 -2.43
CA TRP A 60 4.15 2.58 -2.54
C TRP A 60 5.66 2.52 -2.51
N ALA A 61 6.30 2.70 -3.66
CA ALA A 61 7.76 2.74 -3.76
C ALA A 61 8.24 4.19 -3.72
N CYS A 62 9.09 4.51 -2.74
CA CYS A 62 9.71 5.83 -2.62
C CYS A 62 10.71 6.05 -3.75
N ARG A 63 10.56 7.13 -4.52
CA ARG A 63 11.51 7.43 -5.62
C ARG A 63 12.86 7.94 -5.15
N SER A 64 13.00 8.31 -3.88
CA SER A 64 14.26 8.81 -3.31
C SER A 64 15.16 7.71 -2.77
N CYS A 65 14.60 6.59 -2.31
CA CYS A 65 15.35 5.53 -1.61
C CYS A 65 14.89 4.11 -1.95
N ASP A 66 14.00 3.95 -2.92
CA ASP A 66 13.45 2.68 -3.42
C ASP A 66 12.78 1.78 -2.38
N THR A 67 12.59 2.27 -1.14
CA THR A 67 11.85 1.54 -0.11
C THR A 67 10.40 1.35 -0.54
N VAL A 68 9.92 0.12 -0.46
CA VAL A 68 8.56 -0.27 -0.84
C VAL A 68 7.73 -0.57 0.40
N ILE A 69 6.58 0.09 0.51
CA ILE A 69 5.53 -0.22 1.49
C ILE A 69 4.51 -1.13 0.82
N TYR A 70 4.06 -2.18 1.52
CA TYR A 70 3.00 -3.08 1.08
C TYR A 70 1.78 -2.99 2.00
N TRP A 71 0.58 -2.97 1.43
CA TRP A 71 -0.68 -3.08 2.20
C TRP A 71 -1.71 -3.99 1.54
N PRO A 72 -2.23 -5.02 2.24
CA PRO A 72 -1.80 -5.49 3.57
C PRO A 72 -0.30 -5.83 3.62
N PRO A 73 0.34 -5.88 4.80
CA PRO A 73 1.77 -6.21 4.89
C PRO A 73 2.08 -7.57 4.27
N ILE A 74 3.27 -7.70 3.67
CA ILE A 74 3.76 -8.99 3.20
C ILE A 74 4.06 -9.88 4.41
N THR A 75 3.65 -11.14 4.33
CA THR A 75 3.87 -12.17 5.35
C THR A 75 4.34 -13.45 4.67
N ASP A 76 4.76 -14.42 5.47
CA ASP A 76 5.08 -15.79 5.03
C ASP A 76 3.86 -16.55 4.49
N LYS A 77 2.63 -16.06 4.73
CA LYS A 77 1.37 -16.64 4.24
C LYS A 77 0.93 -16.10 2.89
N CYS A 78 1.69 -15.18 2.30
CA CYS A 78 1.33 -14.59 1.02
C CYS A 78 1.40 -15.63 -0.10
N ASP A 79 0.40 -15.59 -0.98
CA ASP A 79 0.36 -16.40 -2.20
C ASP A 79 0.36 -15.48 -3.42
N HIS A 80 1.55 -15.29 -4.01
CA HIS A 80 1.79 -14.47 -5.21
C HIS A 80 1.86 -15.30 -6.50
N ASN A 81 1.47 -16.58 -6.44
CA ASN A 81 1.69 -17.48 -7.55
C ASN A 81 0.77 -17.14 -8.73
N ARG A 82 1.35 -17.00 -9.93
CA ARG A 82 0.62 -16.58 -11.15
C ARG A 82 -0.07 -17.73 -11.89
N THR A 83 -0.09 -18.94 -11.32
CA THR A 83 -0.50 -20.18 -11.99
C THR A 83 -2.01 -20.47 -11.98
N ALA A 84 -2.86 -19.59 -11.42
CA ALA A 84 -4.32 -19.79 -11.39
C ALA A 84 -5.07 -19.35 -12.67
N TRP A 85 -4.35 -18.91 -13.71
CA TRP A 85 -4.92 -18.64 -15.04
C TRP A 85 -4.18 -19.48 -16.08
N SER A 86 -4.55 -20.76 -16.19
CA SER A 86 -4.19 -21.67 -17.29
C SER A 86 -5.47 -22.30 -17.82
#